data_AF-A0AAJ8M0L7-F1
#
_entry.id   AF-A0AAJ8M0L7-F1
#
_cell.length_a   1.000
_cell.length_b   1.000
_cell.length_c   1.000
_cell.angle_alpha   90.00
_cell.angle_beta   90.00
_cell.angle_gamma   90.00
#
_symmetry.space_group_name_H-M   'P 1'
#
loop_
_entity.id
_entity.type
_entity.pdbx_description
1 polymer ?
#
loop_
_entity_poly.entity_id
_entity_poly.type
_entity_poly.pdbx_seq_one_letter_code
_entity_poly.pdbx_strand_id
1 'polypeptide(L)'
;MAEAVLKHQISLRPKTFSSRFEITVDSAGTGAYHEGEPPDSRTVAVCRKHQVPVDGFARAVNKLDFQAYDFILAMDQHNLETLLHRKPSSSKSRIVMFGSFDPSLPTSALGSHKTKARAIEDPYYGGRDGFEKSFESCVLFGNGFLDWLESGQR
;
A
#
# COMPACT_ATOMS: atom_id res chain seq x y z
N MET A 1 4.46 1.73 7.12
CA MET A 1 3.07 1.95 7.60
C MET A 1 2.05 1.16 6.77
N ALA A 2 1.92 1.41 5.46
CA ALA A 2 0.95 0.71 4.61
C ALA A 2 1.03 -0.82 4.67
N GLU A 3 2.24 -1.39 4.60
CA GLU A 3 2.48 -2.83 4.77
C GLU A 3 1.94 -3.36 6.11
N ALA A 4 2.34 -2.73 7.21
CA ALA A 4 1.93 -3.11 8.57
C ALA A 4 0.40 -3.10 8.72
N VAL A 5 -0.24 -2.03 8.24
CA VAL A 5 -1.71 -1.90 8.26
C VAL A 5 -2.37 -2.99 7.42
N LEU A 6 -1.89 -3.23 6.20
CA LEU A 6 -2.50 -4.21 5.31
C LEU A 6 -2.33 -5.65 5.84
N LYS A 7 -1.13 -5.99 6.36
CA LYS A 7 -0.89 -7.27 7.05
C LYS A 7 -1.84 -7.45 8.24
N HIS A 8 -1.99 -6.41 9.05
CA HIS A 8 -2.90 -6.45 10.19
C HIS A 8 -4.37 -6.64 9.76
N GLN A 9 -4.84 -5.90 8.76
CA GLN A 9 -6.20 -6.06 8.24
C GLN A 9 -6.45 -7.45 7.66
N ILE A 10 -5.48 -8.02 6.94
CA ILE A 10 -5.55 -9.41 6.46
C ILE A 10 -5.69 -10.37 7.65
N SER A 11 -4.93 -10.17 8.73
CA SER A 11 -5.02 -11.02 9.94
C SER A 11 -6.36 -10.94 10.66
N LEU A 12 -7.10 -9.84 10.49
CA LEU A 12 -8.45 -9.64 11.05
C LEU A 12 -9.55 -10.19 10.13
N ARG A 13 -9.25 -10.56 8.87
CA ARG A 13 -10.25 -11.15 7.96
C ARG A 13 -10.67 -12.54 8.44
N PRO A 14 -11.91 -12.98 8.15
CA PRO A 14 -12.36 -14.32 8.53
C PRO A 14 -11.51 -15.40 7.85
N LYS A 15 -11.43 -16.60 8.45
CA LYS A 15 -10.64 -17.73 7.90
C LYS A 15 -11.01 -18.10 6.46
N THR A 16 -12.25 -17.83 6.06
CA THR A 16 -12.73 -18.02 4.68
C THR A 16 -12.00 -17.14 3.65
N PHE A 17 -11.48 -15.99 4.07
CA PHE A 17 -10.63 -15.13 3.24
C PHE A 17 -9.29 -15.82 2.96
N SER A 18 -8.61 -16.28 4.00
CA SER A 18 -7.30 -16.95 3.89
C SER A 18 -7.37 -18.29 3.16
N SER A 19 -8.52 -18.97 3.15
CA SER A 19 -8.70 -20.17 2.32
C SER A 19 -8.87 -19.88 0.82
N ARG A 20 -9.20 -18.63 0.46
CA ARG A 20 -9.42 -18.20 -0.92
C ARG A 20 -8.21 -17.44 -1.48
N PHE A 21 -7.46 -16.77 -0.62
CA PHE A 21 -6.36 -15.89 -1.02
C PHE A 21 -5.11 -16.21 -0.20
N GLU A 22 -4.04 -16.55 -0.92
CA GLU A 22 -2.69 -16.57 -0.39
C GLU A 22 -2.06 -15.20 -0.65
N ILE A 23 -1.94 -14.37 0.39
CA ILE A 23 -1.46 -12.99 0.26
C ILE A 23 -0.12 -12.84 0.97
N THR A 24 0.88 -12.41 0.22
CA THR A 24 2.14 -11.89 0.75
C THR A 24 2.16 -10.37 0.59
N VAL A 25 2.63 -9.67 1.62
CA VAL A 25 2.73 -8.21 1.64
C VAL A 25 4.13 -7.80 2.04
N ASP A 26 4.66 -6.81 1.35
CA ASP A 26 5.98 -6.22 1.56
C ASP A 26 5.92 -4.72 1.21
N SER A 27 6.94 -3.95 1.59
CA SER A 27 7.08 -2.55 1.19
C SER A 27 8.47 -2.20 0.68
N ALA A 28 8.52 -1.21 -0.21
CA ALA A 28 9.76 -0.73 -0.79
C ALA A 28 9.62 0.73 -1.24
N GLY A 29 10.73 1.48 -1.17
CA GLY A 29 10.82 2.85 -1.65
C GLY A 29 11.19 2.92 -3.12
N THR A 30 10.72 3.95 -3.82
CA THR A 30 11.21 4.29 -5.17
C THR A 30 12.62 4.86 -5.14
N GLY A 31 13.10 5.36 -3.99
CA GLY A 31 14.49 5.71 -3.73
C GLY A 31 15.18 4.73 -2.78
N ALA A 32 16.51 4.78 -2.72
CA ALA A 32 17.34 3.99 -1.82
C ALA A 32 17.87 4.78 -0.60
N TYR A 33 17.32 5.97 -0.34
CA TYR A 33 17.84 6.92 0.65
C TYR A 33 17.88 6.38 2.08
N HIS A 34 16.96 5.48 2.41
CA HIS A 34 16.79 4.90 3.75
C HIS A 34 17.05 3.39 3.75
N GLU A 35 17.74 2.85 2.75
CA GLU A 35 17.95 1.41 2.65
C GLU A 35 18.67 0.85 3.90
N GLY A 36 18.09 -0.20 4.48
CA GLY A 36 18.55 -0.82 5.73
C GLY A 36 18.08 -0.11 7.00
N GLU A 37 17.40 1.03 6.92
CA GLU A 37 16.89 1.74 8.10
C GLU A 37 15.56 1.13 8.60
N PRO A 38 15.31 1.12 9.93
CA PRO A 38 14.02 0.73 10.47
C PRO A 38 12.94 1.79 10.16
N PRO A 39 11.65 1.47 10.34
CA PRO A 39 10.57 2.44 10.18
C PRO A 39 10.76 3.66 11.10
N ASP A 40 10.41 4.85 10.59
CA ASP A 40 10.45 6.11 11.35
C ASP A 40 9.73 5.97 12.69
N SER A 41 10.32 6.50 13.77
CA SER A 41 9.81 6.34 15.14
C SER A 41 8.39 6.88 15.34
N ARG A 42 7.96 7.88 14.55
CA ARG A 42 6.59 8.43 14.56
C ARG A 42 5.62 7.49 13.86
N THR A 43 6.04 6.83 12.77
CA THR A 43 5.28 5.70 12.20
C THR A 43 5.10 4.61 13.24
N VAL A 44 6.17 4.22 13.93
CA VAL A 44 6.12 3.21 15.01
C VAL A 44 5.17 3.63 16.13
N ALA A 45 5.22 4.90 16.55
CA ALA A 45 4.34 5.43 17.59
C ALA A 45 2.86 5.36 17.20
N VAL A 46 2.51 5.79 15.97
CA VAL A 46 1.12 5.75 15.47
C VAL A 46 0.64 4.30 15.32
N CYS A 47 1.43 3.42 14.68
CA CYS A 47 1.07 2.02 14.57
C CYS A 47 0.87 1.36 15.94
N ARG A 48 1.76 1.64 16.91
CA ARG A 48 1.62 1.14 18.29
C ARG A 48 0.36 1.66 18.99
N LYS A 49 0.03 2.94 18.83
CA LYS A 49 -1.20 3.56 19.36
C LYS A 49 -2.45 2.80 18.89
N HIS A 50 -2.44 2.34 17.64
CA HIS A 50 -3.53 1.57 17.03
C HIS A 50 -3.35 0.04 17.11
N GLN A 51 -2.41 -0.44 17.94
CA GLN A 51 -2.14 -1.87 18.14
C GLN A 51 -1.79 -2.63 16.85
N VAL A 52 -1.24 -1.93 15.86
CA VAL A 52 -0.75 -2.49 14.60
C VAL A 52 0.74 -2.80 14.75
N PRO A 53 1.16 -4.07 14.68
CA PRO A 53 2.57 -4.42 14.66
C PRO A 53 3.25 -3.82 13.43
N VAL A 54 4.39 -3.17 13.63
CA VAL A 54 5.21 -2.63 12.54
C VAL A 54 6.66 -3.03 12.77
N ASP A 55 7.24 -3.66 11.76
CA ASP A 55 8.60 -4.14 11.70
C ASP A 55 9.15 -3.97 10.28
N GLY A 56 10.31 -4.56 10.02
CA GLY A 56 10.97 -4.53 8.72
C GLY A 56 12.08 -3.49 8.61
N PHE A 57 12.67 -3.44 7.43
CA PHE A 57 13.74 -2.52 7.08
C PHE A 57 13.46 -1.97 5.69
N ALA A 58 13.72 -0.67 5.50
CA ALA A 58 13.52 -0.04 4.21
C ALA A 58 14.45 -0.67 3.16
N ARG A 59 13.90 -0.86 1.96
CA ARG A 59 14.61 -1.37 0.78
C ARG A 59 14.16 -0.61 -0.45
N ALA A 60 14.98 -0.61 -1.49
CA ALA A 60 14.59 -0.05 -2.78
C ALA A 60 13.76 -1.05 -3.60
N VAL A 61 12.82 -0.52 -4.40
CA VAL A 61 12.15 -1.29 -5.44
C VAL A 61 13.17 -1.75 -6.47
N ASN A 62 13.12 -3.03 -6.83
CA ASN A 62 13.99 -3.63 -7.84
C ASN A 62 13.18 -4.30 -8.96
N LYS A 63 13.87 -4.77 -10.02
CA LYS A 63 13.22 -5.36 -11.20
C LYS A 63 12.43 -6.64 -10.92
N LEU A 64 12.83 -7.42 -9.91
CA LEU A 64 12.16 -8.67 -9.54
C LEU A 64 10.81 -8.40 -8.87
N ASP A 65 10.64 -7.27 -8.19
CA ASP A 65 9.35 -6.89 -7.59
C ASP A 65 8.22 -6.84 -8.64
N PHE A 66 8.54 -6.37 -9.86
CA PHE A 66 7.61 -6.30 -10.99
C PHE A 66 7.21 -7.66 -11.60
N GLN A 67 7.81 -8.75 -11.10
CA GLN A 67 7.51 -10.13 -11.46
C GLN A 67 6.96 -10.92 -10.28
N ALA A 68 7.38 -10.59 -9.06
CA ALA A 68 7.02 -11.29 -7.83
C ALA A 68 5.64 -10.91 -7.30
N TYR A 69 5.18 -9.67 -7.55
CA TYR A 69 3.93 -9.17 -6.99
C TYR A 69 2.86 -8.96 -8.06
N ASP A 70 1.64 -9.42 -7.79
CA ASP A 70 0.48 -9.16 -8.65
C ASP A 70 0.11 -7.68 -8.66
N PHE A 71 0.28 -7.00 -7.52
CA PHE A 71 -0.06 -5.60 -7.31
C PHE A 71 1.13 -4.83 -6.76
N ILE A 72 1.38 -3.65 -7.32
CA ILE A 72 2.25 -2.64 -6.73
C ILE A 72 1.39 -1.41 -6.46
N LEU A 73 1.21 -1.08 -5.18
CA LEU A 73 0.34 0.00 -4.72
C LEU A 73 1.18 1.25 -4.48
N ALA A 74 1.06 2.25 -5.35
CA ALA A 74 1.77 3.52 -5.22
C ALA A 74 1.08 4.45 -4.21
N MET A 75 1.84 5.07 -3.31
CA MET A 75 1.27 5.95 -2.27
C MET A 75 0.76 7.28 -2.84
N ASP A 76 1.48 7.82 -3.83
CA ASP A 76 1.17 9.08 -4.49
C ASP A 76 1.42 8.98 -6.01
N GLN A 77 1.14 10.09 -6.72
CA GLN A 77 1.30 10.19 -8.17
C GLN A 77 2.76 10.11 -8.61
N HIS A 78 3.70 10.70 -7.85
CA HIS A 78 5.12 10.69 -8.17
C HIS A 78 5.70 9.26 -8.09
N ASN A 79 5.27 8.51 -7.08
CA ASN A 79 5.59 7.10 -6.89
C ASN A 79 5.05 6.29 -8.07
N LEU A 80 3.78 6.51 -8.45
CA LEU A 80 3.15 5.82 -9.59
C LEU A 80 3.93 6.07 -10.89
N GLU A 81 4.24 7.32 -11.20
CA GLU A 81 4.98 7.70 -12.42
C GLU A 81 6.37 7.07 -12.43
N THR A 82 7.08 7.10 -11.31
CA THR A 82 8.40 6.49 -11.17
C THR A 82 8.34 4.98 -11.38
N LEU A 83 7.36 4.31 -10.79
CA LEU A 83 7.16 2.87 -10.93
C LEU A 83 6.79 2.47 -12.36
N LEU A 84 5.91 3.25 -13.01
CA LEU A 84 5.55 3.04 -14.41
C LEU A 84 6.74 3.23 -15.35
N HIS A 85 7.59 4.23 -15.10
CA HIS A 85 8.79 4.46 -15.89
C HIS A 85 9.81 3.32 -15.73
N ARG A 86 9.90 2.72 -14.53
CA ARG A 86 10.80 1.60 -14.24
C ARG A 86 10.23 0.22 -14.60
N LYS A 87 8.94 0.14 -14.92
CA LYS A 87 8.24 -1.12 -15.21
C LYS A 87 8.85 -1.81 -16.44
N PRO A 88 9.44 -3.01 -16.30
CA PRO A 88 9.92 -3.75 -17.46
C PRO A 88 8.74 -4.23 -18.31
N SER A 89 8.94 -4.35 -19.63
CA SER A 89 7.91 -4.85 -20.56
C SER A 89 7.41 -6.26 -20.22
N SER A 90 8.24 -7.07 -19.56
CA SER A 90 7.90 -8.41 -19.09
C SER A 90 7.13 -8.45 -17.76
N SER A 91 6.86 -7.28 -17.15
CA SER A 91 6.18 -7.20 -15.86
C SER A 91 4.75 -7.72 -15.94
N LYS A 92 4.37 -8.55 -14.97
CA LYS A 92 2.99 -9.02 -14.77
C LYS A 92 2.23 -8.16 -13.76
N SER A 93 2.93 -7.35 -12.97
CA SER A 93 2.35 -6.53 -11.92
C SER A 93 1.41 -5.45 -12.46
N ARG A 94 0.27 -5.32 -11.79
CA ARG A 94 -0.63 -4.18 -11.92
C ARG A 94 -0.18 -3.07 -10.97
N ILE A 95 0.21 -1.94 -11.55
CA ILE A 95 0.70 -0.78 -10.80
C ILE A 95 -0.42 0.26 -10.76
N VAL A 96 -0.91 0.57 -9.55
CA VAL A 96 -2.04 1.49 -9.34
C VAL A 96 -1.80 2.32 -8.08
N MET A 97 -2.45 3.48 -7.97
CA MET A 97 -2.46 4.22 -6.71
C MET A 97 -3.20 3.45 -5.63
N PHE A 98 -2.71 3.47 -4.40
CA PHE A 98 -3.37 2.81 -3.27
C PHE A 98 -4.75 3.44 -3.02
N GLY A 99 -4.86 4.76 -3.09
CA GLY A 99 -6.14 5.46 -3.00
C GLY A 99 -7.12 5.23 -4.16
N SER A 100 -6.76 4.40 -5.15
CA SER A 100 -7.74 3.90 -6.14
C SER A 100 -8.71 2.89 -5.53
N PHE A 101 -8.48 2.49 -4.28
CA PHE A 101 -9.37 1.64 -3.49
C PHE A 101 -10.14 2.43 -2.42
N ASP A 102 -10.34 3.73 -2.61
CA ASP A 102 -11.21 4.53 -1.75
C ASP A 102 -12.68 4.08 -1.92
N PRO A 103 -13.36 3.64 -0.84
CA PRO A 103 -14.75 3.15 -0.91
C PRO A 103 -15.77 4.23 -1.29
N SER A 104 -15.41 5.51 -1.29
CA SER A 104 -16.27 6.59 -1.81
C SER A 104 -16.30 6.65 -3.33
N LEU A 105 -15.39 5.95 -4.02
CA LEU A 105 -15.36 5.89 -5.48
C LEU A 105 -16.40 4.89 -6.02
N PRO A 106 -16.91 5.11 -7.24
CA PRO A 106 -17.73 4.10 -7.91
C PRO A 106 -16.95 2.79 -8.05
N THR A 107 -17.62 1.67 -7.83
CA THR A 107 -17.01 0.33 -7.89
C THR A 107 -16.28 0.06 -9.20
N SER A 108 -16.79 0.58 -10.33
CA SER A 108 -16.16 0.47 -11.66
C SER A 108 -14.85 1.24 -11.82
N ALA A 109 -14.55 2.17 -10.90
CA ALA A 109 -13.32 2.95 -10.87
C ALA A 109 -12.25 2.33 -9.94
N LEU A 110 -12.60 1.34 -9.13
CA LEU A 110 -11.66 0.77 -8.16
C LEU A 110 -10.52 0.01 -8.86
N GLY A 111 -9.30 0.22 -8.37
CA GLY A 111 -8.12 -0.49 -8.88
C GLY A 111 -7.76 -0.20 -10.34
N SER A 112 -8.25 0.91 -10.90
CA SER A 112 -7.92 1.38 -12.26
C SER A 112 -6.84 2.46 -12.22
N HIS A 113 -5.85 2.35 -13.12
CA HIS A 113 -4.80 3.35 -13.29
C HIS A 113 -5.31 4.69 -13.87
N LYS A 114 -6.55 4.74 -14.37
CA LYS A 114 -7.18 5.97 -14.91
C LYS A 114 -7.96 6.74 -13.85
N THR A 115 -8.16 6.14 -12.68
CA THR A 115 -8.93 6.75 -11.60
C THR A 115 -8.13 7.88 -10.98
N LYS A 116 -8.77 9.04 -10.83
CA LYS A 116 -8.22 10.15 -10.05
C LYS A 116 -8.31 9.78 -8.56
N ALA A 117 -7.34 9.01 -8.13
CA ALA A 117 -7.23 8.49 -6.77
C ALA A 117 -6.64 9.55 -5.82
N ARG A 118 -7.04 9.46 -4.55
CA ARG A 118 -6.42 10.27 -3.49
C ARG A 118 -5.01 9.76 -3.20
N ALA A 119 -4.06 10.68 -3.08
CA ALA A 119 -2.73 10.35 -2.59
C ALA A 119 -2.77 10.11 -1.08
N ILE A 120 -1.92 9.21 -0.61
CA ILE A 120 -1.49 9.20 0.79
C ILE A 120 -0.37 10.23 0.89
N GLU A 121 -0.67 11.37 1.50
CA GLU A 121 0.29 12.45 1.66
C GLU A 121 1.50 12.00 2.48
N ASP A 122 2.66 12.53 2.11
CA ASP A 122 3.90 12.31 2.84
C ASP A 122 3.77 12.89 4.27
N PRO A 123 3.83 12.05 5.32
CA PRO A 123 3.55 12.47 6.69
C PRO A 123 4.58 13.47 7.23
N TYR A 124 5.76 13.58 6.62
CA TYR A 124 6.80 14.52 7.06
C TYR A 124 6.41 15.98 6.81
N TYR A 125 5.49 16.24 5.88
CA TYR A 125 4.96 17.58 5.58
C TYR A 125 3.59 17.85 6.22
N GLY A 126 2.97 16.85 6.85
CA GLY A 126 1.59 16.91 7.36
C GLY A 126 1.41 17.61 8.71
N GLY A 127 2.42 18.33 9.21
CA GLY A 127 2.37 18.99 10.52
C GLY A 127 2.27 17.99 11.68
N ARG A 128 1.49 18.32 12.72
CA ARG A 128 1.41 17.50 13.95
C ARG A 128 0.74 16.13 13.74
N ASP A 129 -0.22 16.06 12.81
CA ASP A 129 -1.08 14.88 12.63
C ASP A 129 -0.78 14.12 11.33
N GLY A 130 0.32 14.44 10.64
CA GLY A 130 0.65 13.86 9.33
C GLY A 130 0.68 12.33 9.35
N PHE A 131 1.37 11.76 10.33
CA PHE A 131 1.46 10.30 10.50
C PHE A 131 0.11 9.64 10.82
N GLU A 132 -0.76 10.31 11.59
CA GLU A 132 -2.09 9.79 11.90
C GLU A 132 -2.97 9.78 10.63
N LYS A 133 -2.95 10.86 9.85
CA LYS A 133 -3.70 10.95 8.58
C LYS A 133 -3.23 9.92 7.55
N SER A 134 -1.92 9.70 7.44
CA SER A 134 -1.38 8.65 6.58
C SER A 134 -1.83 7.26 7.06
N PHE A 135 -1.90 7.04 8.38
CA PHE A 135 -2.40 5.78 8.96
C PHE A 135 -3.88 5.56 8.62
N GLU A 136 -4.74 6.57 8.86
CA GLU A 136 -6.16 6.52 8.53
C GLU A 136 -6.38 6.23 7.03
N SER A 137 -5.59 6.86 6.16
CA SER A 137 -5.66 6.62 4.71
C SER A 137 -5.24 5.20 4.35
N CYS A 138 -4.17 4.67 4.97
CA CYS A 138 -3.76 3.27 4.79
C CYS A 138 -4.87 2.30 5.22
N VAL A 139 -5.54 2.57 6.35
CA VAL A 139 -6.64 1.74 6.85
C VAL A 139 -7.81 1.77 5.88
N LEU A 140 -8.23 2.96 5.44
CA LEU A 140 -9.36 3.15 4.53
C LEU A 140 -9.13 2.43 3.20
N PHE A 141 -8.00 2.69 2.56
CA PHE A 141 -7.68 2.12 1.23
C PHE A 141 -7.32 0.64 1.32
N GLY A 142 -6.70 0.20 2.41
CA GLY A 142 -6.41 -1.21 2.67
C GLY A 142 -7.69 -2.05 2.78
N ASN A 143 -8.68 -1.57 3.54
CA ASN A 143 -9.98 -2.25 3.60
C ASN A 143 -10.68 -2.26 2.25
N GLY A 144 -10.73 -1.13 1.55
CA GLY A 144 -11.33 -1.06 0.22
C GLY A 144 -10.64 -1.98 -0.80
N PHE A 145 -9.32 -2.15 -0.70
CA PHE A 145 -8.58 -3.09 -1.55
C PHE A 145 -8.96 -4.54 -1.25
N LEU A 146 -9.02 -4.92 0.03
CA LEU A 146 -9.40 -6.27 0.43
C LEU A 146 -10.86 -6.58 0.05
N ASP A 147 -11.79 -5.63 0.25
CA ASP A 147 -13.19 -5.81 -0.14
C ASP A 147 -13.34 -5.97 -1.65
N TRP A 148 -12.62 -5.17 -2.43
CA TRP A 148 -12.56 -5.30 -3.90
C TRP A 148 -11.95 -6.64 -4.34
N LEU A 149 -10.93 -7.14 -3.62
CA LEU A 149 -10.37 -8.47 -3.88
C LEU A 149 -11.38 -9.59 -3.64
N GLU A 150 -12.26 -9.45 -2.64
CA GLU A 150 -13.31 -10.43 -2.29
C GLU A 150 -14.48 -10.43 -3.27
N SER A 151 -14.81 -9.25 -3.83
CA SER A 151 -15.92 -9.08 -4.78
C SER A 151 -15.71 -9.79 -6.11
N GLY A 152 -14.45 -10.17 -6.43
CA GLY A 152 -14.11 -10.88 -7.65
C GLY A 152 -14.01 -9.99 -8.90
N GLN A 153 -14.04 -8.67 -8.74
CA GLN A 153 -14.00 -7.69 -9.84
C GLN A 153 -12.57 -7.44 -10.38
N ARG A 154 -11.76 -8.51 -10.47
CA ARG A 154 -10.31 -8.44 -10.75
C ARG A 154 -9.97 -8.17 -12.20
#